data_AF-A0A2G5KP07-F1
#
_entry.id   AF-A0A2G5KP07-F1
#
_cell.length_a   1.000
_cell.length_b   1.000
_cell.length_c   1.000
_cell.angle_alpha   90.00
_cell.angle_beta   90.00
_cell.angle_gamma   90.00
#
_symmetry.space_group_name_H-M   'P 1'
#
loop_
_entity.id
_entity.type
_entity.pdbx_description
1 polymer ?
#
loop_
_entity_poly.entity_id
_entity_poly.type
_entity_poly.pdbx_seq_one_letter_code
_entity_poly.pdbx_strand_id
1 'polypeptide(L)'
;MDLQAFEVVLGDVNAPNILVLALNPFCPACGREYNAVQELLAKQSNFAKVVIRFVGDVNFKDDAKIYISSLLIGQYKLGGHDFMNLLSEWFNTDNRNSFARKYELQPSKDVIKTFDPS
;
A
#
# COMPACT_ATOMS: atom_id res chain seq x y z
N MET A 1 5.90 11.65 -10.62
CA MET A 1 6.63 10.64 -9.82
C MET A 1 6.39 9.31 -10.50
N ASP A 2 7.43 8.62 -10.92
CA ASP A 2 7.26 7.30 -11.51
C ASP A 2 6.94 6.30 -10.39
N LEU A 3 5.68 5.84 -10.35
CA LEU A 3 5.24 4.84 -9.38
C LEU A 3 5.94 3.48 -9.60
N GLN A 4 6.49 3.24 -10.79
CA GLN A 4 7.06 1.94 -11.17
C GLN A 4 8.38 1.61 -10.46
N ALA A 5 9.07 2.61 -9.89
CA ALA A 5 10.39 2.43 -9.30
C ALA A 5 10.40 2.45 -7.75
N PHE A 6 9.24 2.57 -7.09
CA PHE A 6 9.21 2.67 -5.64
C PHE A 6 9.10 1.31 -4.96
N GLU A 7 10.06 1.05 -4.06
CA GLU A 7 10.15 -0.19 -3.28
C GLU A 7 9.91 0.10 -1.80
N VAL A 8 8.94 -0.62 -1.23
CA VAL A 8 8.73 -0.69 0.22
C VAL A 8 9.41 -1.97 0.69
N VAL A 9 10.29 -1.86 1.67
CA VAL A 9 11.03 -3.00 2.24
C VAL A 9 10.48 -3.33 3.62
N LEU A 10 10.22 -4.60 3.87
CA LEU A 10 9.62 -5.16 5.08
C LEU A 10 10.40 -6.38 5.55
N GLY A 11 10.34 -6.69 6.84
CA GLY A 11 11.01 -7.84 7.45
C GLY A 11 12.51 -7.63 7.69
N ASP A 12 13.26 -8.72 7.84
CA ASP A 12 14.71 -8.66 8.06
C ASP A 12 15.46 -8.30 6.77
N VAL A 13 16.09 -7.13 6.76
CA VAL A 13 16.88 -6.62 5.62
C VAL A 13 18.08 -7.50 5.29
N ASN A 14 18.53 -8.33 6.23
CA ASN A 14 19.65 -9.25 6.10
C ASN A 14 19.22 -10.70 5.81
N ALA A 15 17.92 -10.96 5.66
CA ALA A 15 17.44 -12.31 5.38
C ALA A 15 18.05 -12.84 4.06
N PRO A 16 18.36 -14.15 3.99
CA PRO A 16 18.99 -14.74 2.81
C PRO A 16 18.06 -14.81 1.60
N ASN A 17 16.74 -14.79 1.82
CA ASN A 17 15.75 -14.82 0.75
C ASN A 17 15.12 -13.43 0.55
N ILE A 18 14.76 -13.13 -0.69
CA ILE A 18 14.02 -11.91 -1.05
C ILE A 18 12.69 -12.32 -1.69
N LEU A 19 11.59 -11.87 -1.10
CA LEU A 19 10.26 -12.03 -1.67
C LEU A 19 9.80 -10.70 -2.25
N VAL A 20 9.57 -10.65 -3.57
CA VAL A 20 9.07 -9.44 -4.24
C VAL A 20 7.57 -9.58 -4.45
N LEU A 21 6.79 -8.64 -3.91
CA LEU A 21 5.34 -8.56 -4.14
C LEU A 21 5.02 -7.38 -5.04
N ALA A 22 4.41 -7.67 -6.19
CA ALA A 22 3.77 -6.66 -7.01
C ALA A 22 2.33 -6.47 -6.50
N LEU A 23 2.04 -5.33 -5.87
CA LEU A 23 0.71 -5.05 -5.32
C LEU A 23 0.05 -3.87 -6.03
N ASN A 24 -1.23 -4.02 -6.32
CA ASN A 24 -2.09 -2.89 -6.65
C ASN A 24 -2.97 -2.57 -5.41
N PRO A 25 -2.90 -1.36 -4.83
CA PRO A 25 -3.70 -0.99 -3.65
C PRO A 25 -5.21 -1.12 -3.86
N PHE A 26 -5.68 -1.10 -5.10
CA PHE A 26 -7.10 -1.19 -5.46
C PHE A 26 -7.53 -2.60 -5.88
N CYS A 27 -6.63 -3.58 -5.80
CA CYS A 27 -6.92 -4.97 -6.11
C CYS A 27 -7.25 -5.74 -4.82
N PRO A 28 -8.48 -6.27 -4.67
CA PRO A 28 -8.85 -7.04 -3.49
C PRO A 28 -8.01 -8.31 -3.29
N ALA A 29 -7.57 -8.95 -4.38
CA ALA A 29 -6.69 -10.12 -4.29
C ALA A 29 -5.31 -9.76 -3.72
N CYS A 30 -4.76 -8.60 -4.09
CA CYS A 30 -3.50 -8.09 -3.54
C CYS A 30 -3.56 -7.89 -2.01
N GLY A 31 -4.73 -7.49 -1.47
CA GLY A 31 -4.91 -7.38 -0.02
C GLY A 31 -4.84 -8.72 0.70
N ARG A 32 -5.41 -9.78 0.12
CA ARG A 32 -5.32 -11.15 0.68
C ARG A 32 -3.88 -11.67 0.65
N GLU A 33 -3.19 -11.50 -0.47
CA GLU A 33 -1.78 -11.90 -0.61
C GLU A 33 -0.89 -11.16 0.37
N TYR A 34 -1.10 -9.85 0.53
CA TYR A 34 -0.40 -9.03 1.52
C TYR A 34 -0.59 -9.56 2.94
N ASN A 35 -1.83 -9.85 3.36
CA ASN A 35 -2.11 -10.38 4.69
C ASN A 35 -1.43 -11.76 4.90
N ALA A 36 -1.44 -12.64 3.90
CA ALA A 36 -0.76 -13.93 3.97
C ALA A 36 0.76 -13.77 4.17
N VAL A 37 1.37 -12.78 3.52
CA VAL A 37 2.79 -12.48 3.72
C VAL A 37 3.06 -11.88 5.09
N GLN A 38 2.17 -11.03 5.62
CA GLN A 38 2.30 -10.54 7.00
C GLN A 38 2.28 -11.70 8.01
N GLU A 39 1.37 -12.65 7.84
CA GLU A 39 1.32 -13.84 8.69
C GLU A 39 2.59 -14.70 8.58
N LEU A 40 3.15 -14.84 7.37
CA LEU A 40 4.40 -15.55 7.16
C LEU A 40 5.55 -14.87 7.91
N LEU A 41 5.69 -13.55 7.76
CA LEU A 41 6.73 -12.77 8.45
C LEU A 41 6.57 -12.78 9.97
N ALA A 42 5.33 -12.80 10.47
CA ALA A 42 5.06 -12.90 11.91
C ALA A 42 5.48 -14.26 12.48
N LYS A 43 5.34 -15.34 11.70
CA LYS A 43 5.73 -16.71 12.09
C LYS A 43 7.22 -16.98 11.89
N GLN A 44 7.84 -16.35 10.89
CA GLN A 44 9.23 -16.58 10.50
C GLN A 44 9.91 -15.26 10.10
N SER A 45 10.23 -14.43 11.09
CA SER A 45 10.76 -13.06 10.87
C SER A 45 12.05 -12.99 10.04
N ASN A 46 12.86 -14.05 10.07
CA ASN A 46 14.15 -14.12 9.39
C ASN A 46 14.10 -14.93 8.07
N PHE A 47 12.91 -15.34 7.63
CA PHE A 47 12.77 -16.15 6.42
C PHE A 47 13.12 -15.36 5.16
N ALA A 48 12.58 -14.15 5.02
CA ALA A 48 12.78 -13.33 3.84
C ALA A 48 12.69 -11.83 4.12
N LYS A 49 13.43 -11.05 3.33
CA LYS A 49 13.18 -9.63 3.11
C LYS A 49 12.06 -9.49 2.11
N VAL A 50 10.99 -8.80 2.48
CA VAL A 50 9.86 -8.56 1.58
C VAL A 50 10.01 -7.19 0.92
N VAL A 51 9.93 -7.17 -0.40
CA VAL A 51 9.98 -5.94 -1.21
C VAL A 51 8.64 -5.79 -1.91
N ILE A 52 7.84 -4.82 -1.49
CA ILE A 52 6.59 -4.46 -2.16
C ILE A 52 6.89 -3.42 -3.23
N ARG A 53 6.43 -3.71 -4.45
CA ARG A 53 6.40 -2.80 -5.59
C ARG A 53 4.96 -2.48 -5.91
N PHE A 54 4.59 -1.20 -5.87
CA PHE A 54 3.26 -0.80 -6.26
C PHE A 54 3.12 -0.81 -7.78
N VAL A 55 2.23 -1.65 -8.28
CA VAL A 55 1.87 -1.70 -9.70
C VAL A 55 0.57 -0.93 -9.90
N GLY A 56 0.69 0.23 -10.52
CA GLY A 56 -0.44 1.05 -10.97
C GLY A 56 -0.35 1.27 -12.48
N ASP A 57 -1.50 1.31 -13.16
CA ASP A 57 -1.53 1.78 -14.54
C ASP A 57 -1.25 3.29 -14.52
N VAL A 58 -0.12 3.71 -15.07
CA VAL A 58 0.23 5.14 -15.20
C VAL A 58 -0.74 5.91 -16.10
N ASN A 59 -1.59 5.19 -16.86
CA ASN A 59 -2.69 5.76 -17.65
C ASN A 59 -4.02 5.76 -16.91
N PHE A 60 -4.06 5.46 -15.60
CA PHE A 60 -5.26 5.68 -14.80
C PHE A 60 -5.68 7.14 -14.97
N LYS A 61 -6.77 7.38 -15.71
CA LYS A 61 -7.46 8.69 -15.76
C LYS A 61 -8.24 8.97 -14.47
N ASP A 62 -7.84 8.32 -13.38
CA ASP A 62 -8.52 8.30 -12.10
C ASP A 62 -7.61 8.95 -11.07
N ASP A 63 -7.74 10.27 -10.95
CA ASP A 63 -6.94 11.12 -10.08
C ASP A 63 -6.96 10.63 -8.63
N ALA A 64 -8.05 9.98 -8.21
CA ALA A 64 -8.22 9.44 -6.88
C ALA A 64 -7.28 8.27 -6.61
N LYS A 65 -7.11 7.36 -7.58
CA LYS A 65 -6.18 6.23 -7.47
C LYS A 65 -4.72 6.69 -7.47
N ILE A 66 -4.40 7.69 -8.29
CA ILE A 66 -3.06 8.29 -8.33
C ILE A 66 -2.75 8.96 -6.98
N TYR A 67 -3.68 9.73 -6.45
CA TYR A 67 -3.55 10.43 -5.17
C TYR A 67 -3.27 9.44 -4.04
N ILE A 68 -4.12 8.41 -3.88
CA ILE A 68 -3.95 7.39 -2.84
C ILE A 68 -2.62 6.64 -2.99
N SER A 69 -2.24 6.25 -4.21
CA SER A 69 -0.97 5.53 -4.42
C SER A 69 0.22 6.39 -4.01
N SER A 70 0.23 7.66 -4.42
CA SER A 70 1.28 8.63 -4.09
C SER A 70 1.39 8.85 -2.58
N LEU A 71 0.27 8.75 -1.90
CA LEU A 71 0.14 8.97 -0.47
C LEU A 71 0.61 7.79 0.35
N LEU A 72 0.24 6.56 -0.02
CA LEU A 72 0.79 5.35 0.61
C LEU A 72 2.33 5.40 0.53
N ILE A 73 2.85 5.76 -0.64
CA ILE A 73 4.30 5.97 -0.86
C ILE A 73 4.85 7.09 0.03
N GLY A 74 4.15 8.23 0.15
CA GLY A 74 4.54 9.35 1.00
C GLY A 74 4.63 8.96 2.48
N GLN A 75 3.65 8.23 2.99
CA GLN A 75 3.61 7.76 4.37
C GLN A 75 4.75 6.79 4.69
N TYR A 76 5.07 5.88 3.75
CA TYR A 76 6.27 5.05 3.91
C TYR A 76 7.54 5.90 4.03
N LYS A 77 7.71 6.91 3.18
CA LYS A 77 8.91 7.77 3.19
C LYS A 77 9.06 8.60 4.46
N LEU A 78 7.96 9.00 5.09
CA LEU A 78 7.98 9.90 6.26
C LEU A 78 8.32 9.19 7.58
N GLY A 79 8.19 7.86 7.66
CA GLY A 79 8.45 7.18 8.92
C GLY A 79 8.51 5.67 8.89
N GLY A 80 8.03 5.01 7.82
CA GLY A 80 8.18 3.58 7.53
C GLY A 80 7.57 2.57 8.53
N HIS A 81 7.66 2.84 9.83
CA HIS A 81 7.43 1.90 10.91
C HIS A 81 5.96 1.51 11.08
N ASP A 82 5.03 2.40 10.75
CA ASP A 82 3.59 2.14 10.74
C ASP A 82 3.02 1.86 9.35
N PHE A 83 3.86 1.81 8.32
CA PHE A 83 3.38 1.59 6.95
C PHE A 83 2.65 0.25 6.80
N MET A 84 3.08 -0.77 7.55
CA MET A 84 2.44 -2.08 7.55
C MET A 84 1.01 -2.04 8.08
N ASN A 85 0.82 -1.33 9.20
CA ASN A 85 -0.49 -1.16 9.81
C ASN A 85 -1.39 -0.33 8.89
N LEU A 86 -0.83 0.73 8.31
CA LEU A 86 -1.52 1.59 7.37
C LEU A 86 -1.97 0.84 6.11
N LEU A 87 -1.09 0.02 5.50
CA LEU A 87 -1.42 -0.73 4.30
C LEU A 87 -2.40 -1.88 4.60
N SER A 88 -2.30 -2.50 5.77
CA SER A 88 -3.30 -3.48 6.25
C SER A 88 -4.66 -2.83 6.46
N GLU A 89 -4.73 -1.69 7.14
CA GLU A 89 -5.98 -0.94 7.33
C GLU A 89 -6.54 -0.45 6.00
N TRP A 90 -5.69 -0.04 5.07
CA TRP A 90 -6.10 0.25 3.70
C TRP A 90 -6.76 -0.99 3.11
N PHE A 91 -6.12 -2.16 3.04
CA PHE A 91 -6.77 -3.32 2.40
C PHE A 91 -8.06 -3.78 3.08
N ASN A 92 -8.17 -3.63 4.40
CA ASN A 92 -9.30 -4.12 5.19
C ASN A 92 -10.41 -3.09 5.46
N THR A 93 -10.26 -1.82 5.04
CA THR A 93 -11.30 -0.81 5.27
C THR A 93 -12.44 -0.91 4.25
N ASP A 94 -13.66 -0.99 4.77
CA ASP A 94 -14.90 -0.83 3.99
C ASP A 94 -15.17 0.64 3.67
N ASN A 95 -14.60 1.57 4.45
CA ASN A 95 -14.81 3.01 4.31
C ASN A 95 -13.50 3.74 3.98
N ARG A 96 -13.18 3.78 2.69
CA ARG A 96 -11.99 4.45 2.13
C ARG A 96 -11.94 5.95 2.41
N ASN A 97 -13.10 6.61 2.48
CA ASN A 97 -13.19 8.03 2.81
C ASN A 97 -12.83 8.30 4.28
N SER A 98 -13.24 7.43 5.19
CA SER A 98 -12.88 7.53 6.61
C SER A 98 -11.38 7.29 6.81
N PHE A 99 -10.83 6.28 6.13
CA PHE A 99 -9.38 6.05 6.10
C PHE A 99 -8.64 7.30 5.63
N ALA A 100 -9.12 7.91 4.53
CA ALA A 100 -8.49 9.11 4.01
C ALA A 100 -8.52 10.29 5.00
N ARG A 101 -9.62 10.49 5.71
CA ARG A 101 -9.66 11.54 6.75
C ARG A 101 -8.73 11.24 7.92
N LYS A 102 -8.65 9.97 8.36
CA LYS A 102 -7.85 9.55 9.53
C LYS A 102 -6.38 9.91 9.41
N TYR A 103 -5.82 9.74 8.22
CA TYR A 103 -4.40 10.00 7.99
C TYR A 103 -4.14 11.44 7.52
N GLU A 104 -5.12 12.33 7.65
CA GLU A 104 -5.11 13.70 7.12
C GLU A 104 -4.82 13.74 5.62
N LEU A 105 -5.33 12.73 4.90
CA LEU A 105 -5.29 12.67 3.45
C LEU A 105 -6.32 13.68 2.96
N GLN A 106 -6.01 14.98 3.00
CA GLN A 106 -6.86 16.00 2.41
C GLN A 106 -6.73 15.88 0.90
N PRO A 107 -7.71 15.28 0.22
CA PRO A 107 -7.70 15.29 -1.22
C PRO A 107 -7.94 16.75 -1.62
N SER A 108 -7.41 17.20 -2.76
CA SER A 108 -8.01 18.39 -3.36
C SER A 108 -9.53 18.15 -3.47
N LYS A 109 -10.35 19.20 -3.31
CA LYS A 109 -11.81 19.10 -3.18
C LYS A 109 -12.50 18.28 -4.30
N ASP A 110 -11.79 17.98 -5.37
CA ASP A 110 -12.23 17.24 -6.56
C ASP A 110 -12.16 15.71 -6.43
N VAL A 111 -11.35 15.16 -5.52
CA VAL A 111 -11.08 13.70 -5.44
C VAL A 111 -12.08 12.92 -4.57
N ILE A 112 -12.87 13.61 -3.73
CA ILE A 112 -13.78 12.96 -2.76
C ILE A 112 -15.01 12.31 -3.43
N LYS A 113 -15.33 12.66 -4.68
CA LYS A 113 -16.57 12.23 -5.35
C LYS A 113 -16.52 10.85 -6.02
N THR A 114 -15.36 10.21 -6.14
CA THR A 114 -15.18 8.99 -6.97
C THR A 114 -15.06 7.68 -6.18
N PHE A 115 -15.14 7.71 -4.84
CA PHE A 115 -14.92 6.53 -3.99
C PHE A 115 -16.18 5.73 -3.63
N ASP A 116 -17.28 5.91 -4.35
CA ASP A 116 -18.50 5.11 -4.18
C ASP A 116 -18.47 3.93 -5.17
N PRO A 117 -18.26 2.68 -4.72
CA PRO A 117 -18.35 1.52 -5.61
C PRO A 117 -19.85 1.22 -5.82
N SER A 118 -20.38 1.64 -6.97
CA SER A 118 -21.57 1.02 -7.54
C SER A 118 -21.32 -0.45 -7.87
#